data_AF-A0A382EY11-F1
#
_entry.id   AF-A0A382EY11-F1
#
_cell.length_a   1.000
_cell.length_b   1.000
_cell.length_c   1.000
_cell.angle_alpha   90.00
_cell.angle_beta   90.00
_cell.angle_gamma   90.00
#
_symmetry.space_group_name_H-M   'P 1'
#
loop_
_entity.id
_entity.type
_entity.pdbx_description
1 polymer ?
#
loop_
_entity_poly.entity_id
_entity_poly.type
_entity_poly.pdbx_seq_one_letter_code
_entity_poly.pdbx_strand_id
1 'polypeptide(L)'
;MTVPIHNEDSIMRDIRQTNTGKGLRIVRTIPLDMDVPSSRRNVDVCSENFGNNVRWLLRNLGVRNSEHPQFSETVKKLKILAKKIKI
;
A
#
# COMPACT_ATOMS: atom_id res chain seq x y z
N MET A 1 -38.63 -49.05 -1.12
CA MET A 1 -37.24 -48.61 -1.34
C MET A 1 -37.14 -47.19 -0.80
N THR A 2 -36.53 -47.00 0.36
CA THR A 2 -36.36 -45.70 1.03
C THR A 2 -34.98 -45.15 0.69
N VAL A 3 -34.93 -43.99 0.04
CA VAL A 3 -33.68 -43.27 -0.25
C VAL A 3 -33.20 -42.53 1.00
N PRO A 4 -31.93 -42.67 1.42
CA PRO A 4 -31.39 -41.87 2.50
C PRO A 4 -31.05 -40.48 1.97
N ILE A 5 -31.86 -39.50 2.35
CA ILE A 5 -31.58 -38.08 2.09
C ILE A 5 -30.35 -37.73 2.90
N HIS A 6 -29.22 -37.55 2.21
CA HIS A 6 -27.99 -37.09 2.82
C HIS A 6 -28.17 -35.64 3.28
N ASN A 7 -27.73 -35.41 4.51
CA ASN A 7 -27.81 -34.19 5.29
C ASN A 7 -27.26 -32.96 4.52
N GLU A 8 -28.12 -32.17 3.88
CA GLU A 8 -27.76 -30.96 3.12
C GLU A 8 -27.33 -29.76 4.01
N ASP A 9 -27.01 -29.97 5.30
CA ASP A 9 -26.65 -28.87 6.21
C ASP A 9 -25.17 -28.44 6.17
N SER A 10 -24.39 -28.90 5.18
CA SER A 10 -22.95 -28.59 5.13
C SER A 10 -22.61 -27.31 4.34
N ILE A 11 -23.54 -26.72 3.58
CA ILE A 11 -23.24 -25.58 2.71
C ILE A 11 -23.18 -24.24 3.50
N MET A 12 -23.82 -24.15 4.68
CA MET A 12 -23.90 -22.89 5.45
C MET A 12 -22.84 -22.72 6.55
N ARG A 13 -21.84 -23.60 6.66
CA ARG A 13 -20.83 -23.51 7.75
C ARG A 13 -19.58 -22.70 7.44
N ASP A 14 -19.35 -22.33 6.17
CA ASP A 14 -18.09 -21.66 5.79
C ASP A 14 -18.11 -20.12 5.94
N ILE A 15 -19.24 -19.53 6.34
CA ILE A 15 -19.35 -18.08 6.65
C ILE A 15 -19.35 -17.86 8.16
N ARG A 16 -18.52 -18.62 8.90
CA ARG A 16 -18.32 -18.36 10.33
C ARG A 16 -16.83 -18.18 10.59
N GLN A 17 -16.48 -16.92 10.83
CA GLN A 17 -15.21 -16.40 11.36
C GLN A 17 -14.06 -16.20 10.37
N THR A 18 -14.03 -15.02 9.75
CA THR A 18 -12.78 -14.23 9.70
C THR A 18 -12.90 -13.05 10.64
N ASN A 19 -12.99 -13.36 11.94
CA ASN A 19 -12.89 -12.37 13.00
C ASN A 19 -11.42 -11.94 13.14
N THR A 20 -10.96 -11.03 12.29
CA THR A 20 -10.02 -9.99 12.71
C THR A 20 -10.41 -8.72 11.96
N GLY A 21 -11.03 -7.78 12.67
CA GLY A 21 -11.39 -6.46 12.16
C GLY A 21 -10.18 -5.59 11.81
N LYS A 22 -9.37 -6.04 10.86
CA LYS A 22 -8.40 -5.20 10.15
C LYS A 22 -9.09 -4.73 8.88
N GLY A 23 -9.88 -3.68 9.01
CA GLY A 23 -10.32 -2.92 7.84
C GLY A 23 -9.12 -2.63 6.94
N LEU A 24 -9.32 -2.62 5.63
CA LEU A 24 -8.27 -2.40 4.64
C LEU A 24 -7.62 -1.02 4.88
N ARG A 25 -6.51 -0.98 5.64
CA ARG A 25 -5.82 0.28 5.93
C ARG A 25 -4.99 0.65 4.71
N ILE A 26 -5.49 1.59 3.92
CA ILE A 26 -4.74 2.18 2.80
C ILE A 26 -3.62 3.03 3.40
N VAL A 27 -2.43 2.45 3.57
CA VAL A 27 -1.24 3.17 4.03
C VAL A 27 -0.62 3.88 2.83
N ARG A 28 -0.78 5.20 2.76
CA ARG A 28 -0.09 6.02 1.75
C ARG A 28 1.39 6.15 2.11
N THR A 29 2.27 5.92 1.15
CA THR A 29 3.72 6.14 1.33
C THR A 29 4.04 7.62 1.48
N ILE A 30 3.35 8.47 0.73
CA ILE A 30 3.50 9.93 0.75
C ILE A 30 2.22 10.52 1.34
N PRO A 31 2.30 11.24 2.48
CA PRO A 31 1.17 11.97 3.06
C PRO A 31 0.52 12.95 2.07
N LEU A 32 -0.79 13.19 2.20
CA LEU A 32 -1.54 14.04 1.27
C LEU A 32 -1.18 15.53 1.41
N ASP A 33 -0.82 15.94 2.62
CA ASP A 33 -0.39 17.26 3.06
C ASP A 33 1.05 17.63 2.65
N MET A 34 1.87 16.67 2.26
CA MET A 34 3.17 16.98 1.65
C MET A 34 2.98 17.64 0.27
N ASP A 35 3.76 18.66 -0.01
CA ASP A 35 3.82 19.32 -1.30
C ASP A 35 4.58 18.44 -2.32
N VAL A 36 3.81 17.67 -3.09
CA VAL A 36 4.31 16.77 -4.14
C VAL A 36 3.33 16.79 -5.32
N PRO A 37 3.81 17.01 -6.56
CA PRO A 37 2.97 16.93 -7.75
C PRO A 37 2.29 15.57 -7.90
N SER A 38 1.02 15.54 -8.30
CA SER A 38 0.24 14.30 -8.41
C SER A 38 0.91 13.24 -9.30
N SER A 39 1.55 13.64 -10.39
CA SER A 39 2.29 12.75 -11.30
C SER A 39 3.49 12.04 -10.65
N ARG A 40 4.02 12.59 -9.55
CA ARG A 40 5.16 12.04 -8.80
C ARG A 40 4.75 11.24 -7.57
N ARG A 41 3.46 11.21 -7.22
CA ARG A 41 2.98 10.52 -6.00
C ARG A 41 2.89 9.00 -6.15
N ASN A 42 2.74 8.50 -7.38
CA ASN A 42 2.68 7.06 -7.62
C ASN A 42 4.08 6.44 -7.46
N VAL A 43 4.25 5.71 -6.36
CA VAL A 43 5.45 4.93 -6.02
C VAL A 43 5.12 3.45 -5.84
N ASP A 44 4.07 2.96 -6.51
CA ASP A 44 3.76 1.53 -6.56
C ASP A 44 4.79 0.79 -7.40
N VAL A 45 5.26 -0.35 -6.92
CA VAL A 45 6.34 -1.13 -7.58
C VAL A 45 5.93 -1.61 -8.98
N CYS A 46 4.63 -1.80 -9.22
CA CYS A 46 4.10 -2.21 -10.52
C CYS A 46 3.94 -1.03 -11.51
N SER A 47 4.18 0.21 -11.08
CA SER A 47 4.07 1.39 -11.94
C SER A 47 5.28 1.50 -12.87
N GLU A 48 5.05 1.76 -14.14
CA GLU A 48 6.10 2.03 -15.14
C GLU A 48 7.04 3.18 -14.70
N ASN A 49 6.49 4.14 -13.95
CA ASN A 49 7.23 5.31 -13.47
C ASN A 49 7.83 5.15 -12.07
N PHE A 50 7.74 3.96 -11.45
CA PHE A 50 8.18 3.71 -10.08
C PHE A 50 9.58 4.24 -9.80
N GLY A 51 10.58 3.77 -10.58
CA GLY A 51 11.98 4.13 -10.35
C GLY A 51 12.26 5.62 -10.56
N ASN A 52 11.62 6.21 -11.57
CA ASN A 52 11.77 7.63 -11.89
C ASN A 52 11.16 8.53 -10.80
N ASN A 53 9.98 8.17 -10.30
CA ASN A 53 9.30 8.91 -9.24
C ASN A 53 10.07 8.80 -7.92
N VAL A 54 10.52 7.60 -7.53
CA VAL A 54 11.31 7.42 -6.30
C VAL A 54 12.60 8.23 -6.35
N ARG A 55 13.34 8.21 -7.47
CA ARG A 55 14.56 9.03 -7.63
C ARG A 55 14.26 10.53 -7.58
N TRP A 56 13.21 10.97 -8.26
CA TRP A 56 12.81 12.38 -8.25
C TRP A 56 12.47 12.84 -6.83
N LEU A 57 11.71 12.04 -6.08
CA LEU A 57 11.32 12.35 -4.70
C LEU A 57 12.53 12.40 -3.77
N LEU A 58 13.46 11.44 -3.86
CA LEU A 58 14.68 11.46 -3.04
C LEU A 58 15.54 12.70 -3.28
N ARG A 59 15.49 13.29 -4.48
CA ARG A 59 16.23 14.51 -4.83
C ARG A 59 15.50 15.78 -4.42
N ASN A 60 14.17 15.83 -4.56
CA ASN A 60 13.41 17.10 -4.50
C ASN A 60 12.50 17.24 -3.28
N LEU A 61 12.14 16.15 -2.59
CA LEU A 61 11.14 16.20 -1.52
C LEU A 61 11.53 17.22 -0.42
N GLY A 62 12.82 17.32 -0.10
CA GLY A 62 13.33 18.23 0.93
C GLY A 62 13.23 19.72 0.59
N VAL A 63 13.00 20.11 -0.66
CA VAL A 63 12.95 21.54 -1.07
C VAL A 63 11.76 22.27 -0.45
N ARG A 64 10.60 21.60 -0.38
CA ARG A 64 9.35 22.19 0.16
C ARG A 64 8.76 21.42 1.34
N ASN A 65 9.39 20.33 1.77
CA ASN A 65 8.87 19.46 2.83
C ASN A 65 9.88 19.16 3.96
N SER A 66 11.03 19.83 4.03
CA SER A 66 12.05 19.54 5.06
C SER A 66 11.54 19.72 6.49
N GLU A 67 10.64 20.68 6.72
CA GLU A 67 10.01 20.98 8.02
C GLU A 67 8.75 20.14 8.28
N HIS A 68 8.32 19.31 7.32
CA HIS A 68 7.12 18.50 7.49
C HIS A 68 7.33 17.45 8.60
N PRO A 69 6.40 17.26 9.55
CA PRO A 69 6.59 16.34 10.68
C PRO A 69 6.94 14.90 10.25
N GLN A 70 6.37 14.47 9.12
CA GLN A 70 6.59 13.13 8.55
C GLN A 70 7.73 13.04 7.52
N PHE A 71 8.50 14.13 7.30
CA PHE A 71 9.56 14.17 6.27
C PHE A 71 10.56 13.03 6.42
N SER A 72 11.13 12.89 7.62
CA SER A 72 12.14 11.87 7.92
C SER A 72 11.60 10.45 7.69
N GLU A 73 10.35 10.19 8.07
CA GLU A 73 9.71 8.89 7.87
C GLU A 73 9.48 8.60 6.39
N THR A 74 8.97 9.58 5.62
CA THR A 74 8.74 9.43 4.18
C THR A 74 10.05 9.19 3.44
N VAL A 75 11.12 9.93 3.75
CA VAL A 75 12.44 9.72 3.14
C VAL A 75 12.98 8.32 3.46
N LYS A 76 12.82 7.82 4.69
CA LYS A 76 13.20 6.44 5.05
C LYS A 76 12.45 5.41 4.20
N LYS A 77 11.14 5.56 4.03
CA LYS A 77 10.32 4.68 3.15
C LYS A 77 10.80 4.73 1.71
N LEU A 78 11.08 5.93 1.18
CA LEU A 78 11.58 6.11 -0.18
C LEU A 78 12.96 5.46 -0.39
N LYS A 79 13.86 5.52 0.60
CA LYS A 79 15.15 4.81 0.54
C LYS A 79 14.99 3.29 0.50
N ILE A 80 14.01 2.73 1.20
CA ILE A 80 13.68 1.30 1.12
C ILE A 80 13.15 0.95 -0.26
N LEU A 81 12.27 1.78 -0.83
CA LEU A 81 11.76 1.59 -2.20
C LEU A 81 12.87 1.71 -3.24
N ALA A 82 13.82 2.62 -3.07
CA ALA A 82 14.96 2.77 -3.98
C ALA A 82 15.81 1.50 -4.10
N LYS A 83 15.95 0.73 -3.02
CA LYS A 83 16.64 -0.58 -3.05
C LYS A 83 15.92 -1.63 -3.90
N LYS A 84 14.62 -1.46 -4.17
CA LYS A 84 13.82 -2.37 -5.01
C LYS A 84 13.88 -2.02 -6.49
N ILE A 85 14.47 -0.88 -6.86
CA ILE A 85 14.69 -0.51 -8.25
C ILE A 85 15.78 -1.46 -8.77
N LYS A 86 15.36 -2.49 -9.50
CA LYS A 86 16.29 -3.35 -10.25
C LYS A 86 16.89 -2.50 -11.37
N ILE A 87 18.21 -2.47 -11.43
CA ILE A 87 18.98 -1.95 -12.57
C ILE A 87 18.97 -3.01 -13.67
#